data_AF-A0A8X6QCW4-F1
#
_entry.id   AF-A0A8X6QCW4-F1
#
_cell.length_a   1.000
_cell.length_b   1.000
_cell.length_c   1.000
_cell.angle_alpha   90.00
_cell.angle_beta   90.00
_cell.angle_gamma   90.00
#
_symmetry.space_group_name_H-M   'P 1'
#
loop_
_entity.id
_entity.type
_entity.pdbx_description
1 polymer ?
#
loop_
_entity_poly.entity_id
_entity_poly.type
_entity_poly.pdbx_seq_one_letter_code
_entity_poly.pdbx_strand_id
1 'polypeptide(L)'
;MSSLKINLSNVTIPENNKFKEPEFYEPGKIDLFLGSVIFFDLMSPGEIYTPNSNLVLHNSTFGYLIGGSIETFREKITPIHYGLINENVETQLKKFFDLDSIRIRDDPHNYEEENALEIFNETVSFKNNRFTVSMPWKKNCNQLEDNYYVAEKRLKGLNRLMKFDKSLYRDILSERLDQDITEKLSDTSKPENKPGCV
;
A
#
# COMPACT_ATOMS: atom_id res chain seq x y z
N MET A 1 -14.98 6.77 6.87
CA MET A 1 -15.37 6.67 5.45
C MET A 1 -15.55 8.08 4.93
N SER A 2 -14.74 8.53 3.96
CA SER A 2 -15.02 9.79 3.26
C SER A 2 -16.19 9.53 2.33
N SER A 3 -17.36 10.06 2.69
CA SER A 3 -18.55 9.98 1.86
C SER A 3 -18.61 11.19 0.94
N LEU A 4 -18.82 10.96 -0.35
CA LEU A 4 -18.84 11.99 -1.38
C LEU A 4 -20.28 12.26 -1.81
N LYS A 5 -20.62 13.55 -1.95
CA LYS A 5 -21.88 13.96 -2.55
C LYS A 5 -21.90 13.60 -4.02
N ILE A 6 -22.98 12.96 -4.48
CA ILE A 6 -23.15 12.59 -5.88
C ILE A 6 -23.68 13.82 -6.63
N ASN A 7 -22.98 14.22 -7.69
CA ASN A 7 -23.45 15.28 -8.58
C ASN A 7 -24.44 14.70 -9.61
N LEU A 8 -25.71 15.12 -9.53
CA LEU A 8 -26.78 14.65 -10.41
C LEU A 8 -27.05 15.56 -11.62
N SER A 9 -26.24 16.59 -11.87
CA SER A 9 -26.53 17.61 -12.91
C SER A 9 -26.75 17.01 -14.31
N ASN A 10 -26.11 15.88 -14.59
CA ASN A 10 -26.18 15.19 -15.89
C ASN A 10 -26.94 13.85 -15.83
N VAL A 11 -27.58 13.54 -14.70
CA VAL A 11 -28.26 12.24 -14.50
C VAL A 11 -29.75 12.44 -14.68
N THR A 12 -30.34 11.80 -15.68
CA THR A 12 -31.79 11.76 -15.86
C THR A 12 -32.35 10.51 -15.20
N ILE A 13 -33.10 10.70 -14.12
CA ILE A 13 -33.78 9.62 -13.40
C ILE A 13 -35.22 9.54 -13.93
N PRO A 14 -35.72 8.34 -14.30
CA PRO A 14 -37.10 8.18 -14.72
C PRO A 14 -38.07 8.60 -13.61
N GLU A 15 -39.01 9.51 -13.92
CA GLU A 15 -39.94 10.13 -12.95
C GLU A 15 -40.82 9.15 -12.18
N ASN A 16 -40.99 7.91 -12.68
CA ASN A 16 -41.82 6.88 -12.06
C ASN A 16 -41.10 6.02 -11.00
N ASN A 17 -39.80 6.21 -10.79
CA ASN A 17 -39.05 5.46 -9.80
C ASN A 17 -38.98 6.28 -8.50
N LYS A 18 -39.99 6.12 -7.64
CA LYS A 18 -39.96 6.69 -6.29
C LYS A 18 -38.83 6.01 -5.50
N PHE A 19 -37.66 6.65 -5.44
CA PHE A 19 -36.70 6.31 -4.41
C PHE A 19 -37.35 6.52 -3.05
N LYS A 20 -37.10 5.58 -2.13
CA LYS A 20 -37.58 5.70 -0.77
C LYS A 20 -36.95 6.91 -0.05
N GLU A 21 -35.75 7.30 -0.50
CA GLU A 21 -35.02 8.46 -0.02
C GLU A 21 -34.83 9.48 -1.14
N PRO A 22 -35.49 10.64 -1.08
CA PRO A 22 -35.34 11.68 -2.10
C PRO A 22 -33.94 12.33 -2.11
N GLU A 23 -33.18 12.20 -1.02
CA GLU A 23 -31.85 12.78 -0.84
C GLU A 23 -30.71 11.75 -0.94
N PHE A 24 -30.92 10.64 -1.68
CA PHE A 24 -29.94 9.55 -1.83
C PHE A 24 -28.54 10.01 -2.32
N TYR A 25 -28.46 11.19 -2.94
CA TYR A 25 -27.22 11.77 -3.46
C TYR A 25 -26.38 12.45 -2.38
N GLU A 26 -26.91 12.60 -1.17
CA GLU A 26 -26.19 13.12 -0.01
C GLU A 26 -25.71 11.97 0.88
N PRO A 27 -24.49 12.05 1.41
CA PRO A 27 -24.03 11.10 2.41
C PRO A 27 -24.91 11.00 3.66
N GLY A 28 -25.53 9.85 3.85
CA GLY A 28 -26.32 9.52 5.04
C GLY A 28 -25.55 8.71 6.10
N LYS A 29 -26.20 8.50 7.24
CA LYS A 29 -25.77 7.53 8.26
C LYS A 29 -26.03 6.11 7.73
N ILE A 30 -25.07 5.20 7.95
CA ILE A 30 -25.26 3.78 7.62
C ILE A 30 -26.06 3.13 8.74
N ASP A 31 -27.24 2.60 8.42
CA ASP A 31 -28.11 1.92 9.38
C ASP A 31 -27.86 0.40 9.46
N LEU A 32 -27.40 -0.22 8.37
CA LEU A 32 -27.21 -1.67 8.28
C LEU A 32 -26.07 -2.05 7.33
N PHE A 33 -25.28 -3.04 7.70
CA PHE A 33 -24.32 -3.72 6.82
C PHE A 33 -24.89 -5.06 6.36
N LEU A 34 -24.87 -5.30 5.05
CA LEU A 34 -25.32 -6.55 4.44
C LEU A 34 -24.09 -7.34 3.96
N GLY A 35 -24.04 -8.63 4.31
CA GLY A 35 -23.00 -9.53 3.82
C GLY A 35 -23.17 -9.84 2.32
N SER A 36 -22.08 -10.15 1.63
CA SER A 36 -22.14 -10.52 0.20
C SER A 36 -22.93 -11.81 -0.07
N VAL A 37 -23.05 -12.69 0.94
CA VAL A 37 -23.79 -13.97 0.81
C VAL A 37 -25.26 -13.75 0.46
N ILE A 38 -25.90 -12.71 1.01
CA ILE A 38 -27.30 -12.40 0.74
C ILE A 38 -27.49 -11.50 -0.49
N PHE A 39 -26.42 -11.07 -1.15
CA PHE A 39 -26.50 -10.12 -2.27
C PHE A 39 -27.46 -10.63 -3.35
N PHE A 40 -27.26 -11.85 -3.84
CA PHE A 40 -28.07 -12.39 -4.94
C PHE A 40 -29.52 -12.69 -4.54
N ASP A 41 -29.79 -12.93 -3.26
CA ASP A 41 -31.15 -13.14 -2.75
C ASP A 41 -31.97 -11.85 -2.71
N LEU A 42 -31.29 -10.70 -2.60
CA LEU A 42 -31.93 -9.39 -2.53
C LEU A 42 -32.18 -8.78 -3.91
N MET A 43 -31.43 -9.20 -4.93
CA MET A 43 -31.55 -8.67 -6.28
C MET A 43 -32.74 -9.29 -7.01
N SER A 44 -33.54 -8.44 -7.65
CA SER A 44 -34.67 -8.84 -8.47
C SER A 44 -34.37 -8.64 -9.95
N PRO A 45 -35.03 -9.37 -10.87
CA PRO A 45 -34.93 -9.09 -12.29
C PRO A 45 -35.37 -7.66 -12.61
N GLY A 46 -34.63 -7.01 -13.50
CA GLY A 46 -34.94 -5.67 -14.01
C GLY A 46 -33.84 -4.66 -13.71
N GLU A 47 -33.41 -3.98 -14.76
CA GLU A 47 -32.44 -2.90 -14.68
C GLU A 47 -32.91 -1.72 -15.51
N ILE A 48 -32.70 -0.52 -15.01
CA ILE A 48 -32.98 0.71 -15.75
C ILE A 48 -31.69 1.50 -15.88
N TYR A 49 -31.23 1.63 -17.12
CA TYR A 49 -30.05 2.39 -17.48
C TYR A 49 -30.41 3.87 -17.50
N THR A 50 -29.65 4.69 -16.77
CA THR A 50 -29.86 6.14 -16.78
C THR A 50 -29.17 6.75 -18.01
N PRO A 51 -29.88 7.54 -18.83
CA PRO A 51 -29.26 8.24 -19.95
C PRO A 51 -28.16 9.19 -19.47
N ASN A 52 -27.11 9.33 -20.28
CA ASN A 52 -25.98 10.26 -20.07
C ASN A 52 -25.17 10.02 -18.78
N SER A 53 -25.27 8.84 -18.18
CA SER A 53 -24.44 8.46 -17.03
C SER A 53 -24.15 6.95 -17.05
N ASN A 54 -23.15 6.49 -16.29
CA ASN A 54 -22.89 5.06 -16.10
C ASN A 54 -23.62 4.51 -14.88
N LEU A 55 -24.67 5.19 -14.40
CA LEU A 55 -25.51 4.73 -13.31
C LEU A 55 -26.64 3.81 -13.82
N VAL A 56 -26.88 2.75 -13.05
CA VAL A 56 -27.90 1.74 -13.31
C VAL A 56 -28.76 1.59 -12.08
N LEU A 57 -30.08 1.53 -12.28
CA LEU A 57 -31.05 1.21 -11.25
C LEU A 57 -31.28 -0.30 -11.28
N HIS A 58 -30.79 -1.01 -10.28
CA HIS A 58 -31.03 -2.43 -10.14
C HIS A 58 -32.25 -2.67 -9.26
N ASN A 59 -33.17 -3.49 -9.74
CA ASN A 59 -34.33 -3.88 -8.96
C ASN A 59 -33.92 -4.76 -7.78
N SER A 60 -34.53 -4.57 -6.61
CA SER A 60 -34.25 -5.36 -5.41
C SER A 60 -35.49 -5.46 -4.52
N THR A 61 -35.45 -6.34 -3.51
CA THR A 61 -36.52 -6.45 -2.50
C THR A 61 -36.76 -5.16 -1.71
N PHE A 62 -35.80 -4.24 -1.68
CA PHE A 62 -35.89 -2.95 -0.98
C PHE A 62 -36.30 -1.78 -1.89
N GLY A 63 -36.58 -2.05 -3.17
CA GLY A 63 -36.75 -1.05 -4.22
C GLY A 63 -35.50 -0.93 -5.10
N TYR A 64 -35.46 0.10 -5.94
CA TYR A 64 -34.33 0.28 -6.86
C TYR A 64 -33.07 0.73 -6.12
N LEU A 65 -31.98 -0.03 -6.30
CA LEU A 65 -30.63 0.29 -5.85
C LEU A 65 -29.89 1.00 -6.98
N ILE A 66 -29.12 2.04 -6.65
CA ILE A 66 -28.29 2.75 -7.62
C ILE A 66 -26.88 2.15 -7.60
N GLY A 67 -26.43 1.63 -8.73
CA GLY A 67 -25.07 1.14 -8.94
C GLY A 67 -24.42 1.84 -10.13
N GLY A 68 -23.10 1.67 -10.29
CA GLY A 68 -22.37 2.16 -11.46
C GLY A 68 -21.21 3.10 -11.14
N SER A 69 -20.67 3.72 -12.19
CA SER A 69 -19.53 4.62 -12.07
C SER A 69 -19.95 6.07 -12.26
N ILE A 70 -19.52 6.92 -11.35
CA ILE A 70 -19.56 8.38 -11.53
C ILE A 70 -18.18 8.85 -11.94
N GLU A 71 -18.10 9.73 -12.93
CA GLU A 71 -16.88 10.46 -13.24
C GLU A 71 -16.62 11.45 -12.10
N THR A 72 -16.06 10.96 -11.00
CA THR A 72 -15.53 11.84 -9.97
C THR A 72 -14.31 12.54 -10.55
N PHE A 73 -14.31 13.88 -10.45
CA PHE A 73 -13.06 14.63 -10.58
C PHE A 73 -12.01 13.91 -9.74
N ARG A 74 -10.87 13.60 -10.36
CA ARG A 74 -9.72 12.91 -9.75
C ARG A 74 -9.11 13.77 -8.63
N GLU A 75 -9.87 14.01 -7.56
CA GLU A 75 -9.24 14.16 -6.26
C GLU A 75 -8.62 12.80 -5.96
N LYS A 76 -7.38 12.82 -5.45
CA LYS A 76 -6.60 11.62 -5.16
C LYS A 76 -7.42 10.72 -4.23
N ILE A 77 -8.15 9.77 -4.80
CA ILE A 77 -8.75 8.69 -4.03
C ILE A 77 -7.55 7.90 -3.51
N THR A 78 -7.23 8.13 -2.23
CA THR A 78 -6.33 7.24 -1.52
C THR A 78 -6.98 5.86 -1.56
N PRO A 79 -6.27 4.81 -2.01
CA PRO A 79 -6.83 3.47 -2.00
C PRO A 79 -7.13 3.10 -0.54
N ILE A 80 -8.42 3.08 -0.19
CA ILE A 80 -8.90 2.63 1.11
C ILE A 80 -8.73 1.11 1.12
N HIS A 81 -7.73 0.64 1.85
CA HIS A 81 -7.54 -0.79 2.09
C HIS A 81 -8.49 -1.20 3.20
N TYR A 82 -9.52 -1.99 2.86
CA TYR A 82 -10.35 -2.66 3.86
C TYR A 82 -9.65 -3.97 4.26
N GLY A 83 -9.10 -3.99 5.47
CA GLY A 83 -8.74 -5.24 6.14
C GLY A 83 -9.97 -5.75 6.91
N LEU A 84 -10.42 -6.97 6.62
CA LEU A 84 -11.35 -7.68 7.47
C LEU A 84 -10.67 -7.93 8.81
N ILE A 85 -11.01 -7.13 9.83
CA ILE A 85 -10.57 -7.38 11.20
C ILE A 85 -11.46 -8.50 11.74
N ASN A 86 -10.99 -9.74 11.58
CA ASN A 86 -11.61 -10.89 12.22
C ASN A 86 -11.28 -10.86 13.72
N GLU A 87 -12.16 -11.36 14.59
CA GLU A 87 -11.98 -11.32 16.06
C GLU A 87 -10.69 -12.01 16.56
N ASN A 88 -9.98 -12.74 15.69
CA ASN A 88 -8.70 -13.37 15.95
C ASN A 88 -7.52 -12.68 15.24
N VAL A 89 -7.45 -11.35 15.37
CA VAL A 89 -6.40 -10.50 14.79
C VAL A 89 -5.01 -11.02 15.14
N GLU A 90 -4.79 -11.42 16.39
CA GLU A 90 -3.48 -11.83 16.87
C GLU A 90 -2.95 -13.06 16.11
N THR A 91 -3.81 -14.07 15.86
CA THR A 91 -3.41 -15.28 15.13
C THR A 91 -3.21 -14.99 13.64
N GLN A 92 -4.04 -14.13 13.05
CA GLN A 92 -3.88 -13.73 11.64
C GLN A 92 -2.64 -12.86 11.43
N LEU A 93 -2.34 -11.96 12.38
CA LEU A 93 -1.15 -11.12 12.36
C LEU A 93 0.11 -11.97 12.54
N LYS A 94 0.11 -12.92 13.48
CA LYS A 94 1.19 -13.90 13.62
C LYS A 94 1.41 -14.66 12.32
N LYS A 95 0.36 -15.21 11.70
CA LYS A 95 0.45 -15.89 10.40
C LYS A 95 0.93 -14.97 9.28
N PHE A 96 0.52 -13.70 9.27
CA PHE A 96 0.93 -12.74 8.24
C PHE A 96 2.43 -12.39 8.33
N PHE A 97 2.96 -12.29 9.55
CA PHE A 97 4.39 -12.09 9.79
C PHE A 97 5.20 -13.39 9.78
N ASP A 98 4.53 -14.54 9.70
CA ASP A 98 5.17 -15.84 9.54
C ASP A 98 5.69 -15.96 8.11
N LEU A 99 7.00 -16.08 7.93
CA LEU A 99 7.65 -16.16 6.61
C LEU A 99 7.20 -17.39 5.82
N ASP A 100 6.78 -18.45 6.52
CA ASP A 100 6.17 -19.63 5.93
C ASP A 100 4.85 -19.35 5.19
N SER A 101 4.11 -18.31 5.59
CA SER A 101 2.82 -17.95 4.98
C SER A 101 2.95 -17.40 3.56
N ILE A 102 4.13 -16.87 3.21
CA ILE A 102 4.49 -16.39 1.86
C ILE A 102 5.28 -17.40 1.05
N ARG A 103 5.33 -18.67 1.50
CA ARG A 103 6.07 -19.78 0.86
C ARG A 103 7.57 -19.50 0.71
N ILE A 104 8.13 -18.61 1.53
CA ILE A 104 9.58 -18.54 1.74
C ILE A 104 9.87 -19.64 2.76
N ARG A 105 10.29 -20.80 2.25
CA ARG A 105 10.79 -21.88 3.09
C ARG A 105 12.29 -21.75 3.12
N ASP A 106 12.88 -21.89 4.30
CA ASP A 106 14.33 -22.03 4.42
C ASP A 106 14.74 -23.28 3.64
N ASP A 107 15.62 -23.09 2.66
CA ASP A 107 16.25 -24.21 1.97
C ASP A 107 17.12 -24.95 3.02
N PRO A 108 16.92 -26.26 3.24
CA PRO A 108 17.73 -27.05 4.18
C PRO A 108 19.23 -27.05 3.85
N HIS A 109 19.61 -26.58 2.65
CA HIS A 109 20.97 -26.39 2.20
C HIS A 109 21.42 -24.91 2.18
N ASN A 110 20.65 -24.01 2.79
CA ASN A 110 21.03 -22.61 2.91
C ASN A 110 22.03 -22.38 4.06
N TYR A 111 23.31 -22.34 3.72
CA TYR A 111 24.40 -22.01 4.65
C TYR A 111 24.68 -20.50 4.77
N GLU A 112 23.79 -19.63 4.27
CA GLU A 112 24.00 -18.17 4.30
C GLU A 112 24.12 -17.63 5.73
N GLU A 113 23.32 -18.12 6.67
CA GLU A 113 23.40 -17.71 8.08
C GLU A 113 24.73 -18.11 8.72
N GLU A 114 25.17 -19.35 8.48
CA GLU A 114 26.43 -19.87 9.03
C GLU A 114 27.64 -19.11 8.45
N ASN A 115 27.64 -18.84 7.14
CA ASN A 115 28.68 -18.04 6.49
C ASN A 115 28.63 -16.56 6.94
N ALA A 116 27.45 -15.99 7.22
CA ALA A 116 27.34 -14.64 7.78
C ALA A 116 27.91 -14.56 9.20
N LEU A 117 27.65 -15.58 10.03
CA LEU A 117 28.20 -15.70 11.38
C LEU A 117 29.72 -15.89 11.36
N GLU A 118 30.25 -16.69 10.42
CA GLU A 118 31.69 -16.85 10.22
C GLU A 118 32.35 -15.50 9.89
N ILE A 119 31.83 -14.77 8.91
CA ILE A 119 32.33 -13.42 8.53
C ILE A 119 32.25 -12.46 9.71
N PHE A 120 31.16 -12.49 10.49
CA PHE A 120 31.04 -11.66 11.68
C PHE A 120 32.16 -11.96 12.69
N ASN A 121 32.35 -13.24 13.03
CA ASN A 121 33.35 -13.67 14.00
C ASN A 121 34.78 -13.37 13.55
N GLU A 122 35.07 -13.49 12.25
CA GLU A 122 36.39 -13.19 11.69
C GLU A 122 36.69 -11.70 11.61
N THR A 123 35.68 -10.86 11.36
CA THR A 123 35.89 -9.46 10.97
C THR A 123 35.47 -8.45 12.02
N VAL A 124 34.79 -8.87 13.08
CA VAL A 124 34.43 -8.00 14.20
C VAL A 124 35.69 -7.49 14.89
N SER A 125 35.88 -6.17 14.91
CA SER A 125 37.00 -5.54 15.60
C SER A 125 36.57 -4.24 16.27
N PHE A 126 37.07 -4.02 17.49
CA PHE A 126 36.80 -2.80 18.23
C PHE A 126 37.94 -1.79 17.99
N LYS A 127 37.63 -0.69 17.30
CA LYS A 127 38.58 0.37 16.95
C LYS A 127 37.93 1.73 17.14
N ASN A 128 38.66 2.71 17.65
CA ASN A 128 38.16 4.09 17.87
C ASN A 128 36.83 4.14 18.64
N ASN A 129 36.71 3.36 19.72
CA ASN A 129 35.49 3.23 20.53
C ASN A 129 34.25 2.71 19.77
N ARG A 130 34.41 2.09 18.59
CA ARG A 130 33.32 1.55 17.78
C ARG A 130 33.61 0.11 17.37
N PHE A 131 32.55 -0.69 17.29
CA PHE A 131 32.63 -2.00 16.64
C PHE A 131 32.60 -1.80 15.12
N THR A 132 33.55 -2.42 14.44
CA THR A 132 33.62 -2.48 12.99
C THR A 132 33.49 -3.94 12.59
N VAL A 133 32.64 -4.22 11.61
CA VAL A 133 32.41 -5.58 11.10
C VAL A 133 32.31 -5.50 9.58
N SER A 134 32.82 -6.51 8.89
CA SER A 134 32.64 -6.58 7.45
C SER A 134 31.22 -7.07 7.13
N MET A 135 30.63 -6.48 6.09
CA MET A 135 29.33 -6.93 5.59
C MET A 135 29.44 -8.36 5.03
N PRO A 136 28.52 -9.27 5.38
CA PRO A 136 28.54 -10.65 4.93
C PRO A 136 27.99 -10.77 3.49
N TRP A 137 28.77 -10.31 2.52
CA TRP A 137 28.37 -10.35 1.10
C TRP A 137 28.25 -11.79 0.58
N LYS A 138 27.21 -12.06 -0.21
CA LYS A 138 27.07 -13.35 -0.91
C LYS A 138 28.15 -13.50 -1.99
N LYS A 139 28.89 -14.61 -1.96
CA LYS A 139 30.01 -14.88 -2.89
C LYS A 139 29.55 -15.09 -4.35
N ASN A 140 28.37 -15.68 -4.56
CA ASN A 140 27.83 -16.01 -5.88
C ASN A 140 26.57 -15.19 -6.19
N CYS A 141 26.74 -13.87 -6.31
CA CYS A 141 25.65 -13.03 -6.78
C CYS A 141 25.52 -13.13 -8.30
N ASN A 142 24.41 -13.70 -8.78
CA ASN A 142 24.00 -13.42 -10.15
C ASN A 142 23.85 -11.91 -10.30
N GLN A 143 24.32 -11.37 -11.43
CA GLN A 143 24.16 -9.95 -11.71
C GLN A 143 22.67 -9.62 -11.67
N LEU A 144 22.26 -8.81 -10.69
CA LEU A 144 20.88 -8.33 -10.59
C LEU A 144 20.53 -7.58 -11.88
N GLU A 145 19.33 -7.82 -12.40
CA GLU A 145 18.83 -7.06 -13.54
C GLU A 145 18.70 -5.57 -13.19
N ASP A 146 18.83 -4.73 -14.21
CA ASP A 146 18.73 -3.29 -14.06
C ASP A 146 17.32 -2.88 -13.56
N ASN A 147 17.26 -2.32 -12.36
CA ASN A 147 16.03 -1.84 -11.75
C ASN A 147 15.85 -0.31 -11.89
N TYR A 148 16.65 0.36 -12.73
CA TYR A 148 16.69 1.81 -12.88
C TYR A 148 15.29 2.41 -13.08
N TYR A 149 14.49 1.86 -14.00
CA TYR A 149 13.16 2.38 -14.29
C TYR A 149 12.23 2.34 -13.05
N VAL A 150 12.29 1.25 -12.27
CA VAL A 150 11.50 1.09 -11.05
C VAL A 150 11.98 2.05 -9.98
N ALA A 151 13.30 2.16 -9.79
CA ALA A 151 13.92 3.08 -8.84
C ALA A 151 13.59 4.54 -9.17
N GLU A 152 13.68 4.92 -10.44
CA GLU A 152 13.36 6.27 -10.92
C GLU A 152 11.89 6.62 -10.68
N LYS A 153 10.97 5.69 -10.98
CA LYS A 153 9.53 5.89 -10.74
C LYS A 153 9.22 6.04 -9.25
N ARG A 154 9.84 5.22 -8.39
CA ARG A 154 9.71 5.31 -6.93
C ARG A 154 10.26 6.64 -6.41
N LEU A 155 11.43 7.06 -6.88
CA LEU A 155 12.06 8.33 -6.51
C LEU A 155 11.19 9.54 -6.94
N LYS A 156 10.65 9.53 -8.17
CA LYS A 156 9.70 10.56 -8.63
C LYS A 156 8.44 10.59 -7.75
N GLY A 157 7.92 9.44 -7.34
CA GLY A 157 6.80 9.32 -6.41
C GLY A 157 7.13 9.91 -5.04
N LEU A 158 8.26 9.52 -4.47
CA LEU A 158 8.77 10.02 -3.19
C LEU A 158 8.94 11.55 -3.23
N ASN A 159 9.58 12.08 -4.27
CA ASN A 159 9.74 13.52 -4.44
C ASN A 159 8.41 14.28 -4.53
N ARG A 160 7.36 13.67 -5.11
CA ARG A 160 6.02 14.27 -5.13
C ARG A 160 5.37 14.30 -3.73
N LEU A 161 5.60 13.28 -2.92
CA LEU A 161 5.14 13.25 -1.52
C LEU A 161 5.92 14.25 -0.67
N MET A 162 7.25 14.30 -0.84
CA MET A 162 8.13 15.22 -0.13
C MET A 162 7.95 16.70 -0.46
N LYS A 163 7.25 17.05 -1.56
CA LYS A 163 6.87 18.45 -1.83
C LYS A 163 6.00 19.05 -0.72
N PHE A 164 5.34 18.22 0.09
CA PHE A 164 4.51 18.68 1.21
C PHE A 164 5.29 19.00 2.49
N ASP A 165 6.46 18.38 2.70
CA ASP A 165 7.30 18.68 3.87
C ASP A 165 8.78 18.34 3.60
N LYS A 166 9.54 19.33 3.15
CA LYS A 166 10.99 19.21 2.95
C LYS A 166 11.79 19.43 4.24
N SER A 167 11.14 19.84 5.33
CA SER A 167 11.76 20.06 6.65
C SER A 167 12.04 18.73 7.31
N LEU A 168 11.04 17.83 7.34
CA LEU A 168 11.11 16.55 8.05
C LEU A 168 12.38 15.74 7.74
N TYR A 169 12.75 15.61 6.45
CA TYR A 169 13.94 14.86 6.08
C TYR A 169 15.23 15.57 6.44
N ARG A 170 15.25 16.91 6.38
CA ARG A 170 16.41 17.69 6.80
C ARG A 170 16.61 17.58 8.30
N ASP A 171 15.53 17.67 9.07
CA ASP A 171 15.55 17.61 10.53
C ASP A 171 16.04 16.23 11.00
N ILE A 172 15.56 15.14 10.40
CA ILE A 172 16.02 13.77 10.69
C ILE A 172 17.50 13.59 10.32
N LEU A 173 17.94 14.13 9.19
CA LEU A 173 19.35 14.02 8.76
C LEU A 173 20.27 14.84 9.66
N SER A 174 19.86 16.04 10.09
CA SER A 174 20.62 16.82 11.08
C SER A 174 20.66 16.11 12.43
N GLU A 175 19.54 15.56 12.90
CA GLU A 175 19.50 14.81 14.16
C GLU A 175 20.46 13.60 14.13
N ARG A 176 20.49 12.86 13.02
CA ARG A 176 21.40 11.72 12.85
C ARG A 176 22.87 12.12 12.71
N LEU A 177 23.16 13.30 12.14
CA LEU A 177 24.50 13.89 12.13
C LEU A 177 24.92 14.29 13.55
N ASP A 178 24.03 14.94 14.30
CA ASP A 178 24.28 15.35 15.69
C ASP A 178 24.50 14.15 16.62
N GLN A 179 23.80 13.04 16.36
CA GLN A 179 23.97 11.76 17.08
C GLN A 179 25.17 10.94 16.60
N ASP A 180 25.97 11.44 15.64
CA ASP A 180 27.15 10.78 15.08
C ASP A 180 26.84 9.37 14.49
N ILE A 181 25.59 9.18 14.04
CA ILE A 181 25.10 7.96 13.38
C ILE A 181 25.44 7.98 11.88
N THR A 182 25.42 9.17 11.28
CA THR A 182 25.73 9.37 9.85
C THR A 182 26.87 10.35 9.69
N GLU A 183 27.72 10.13 8.68
CA GLU A 183 28.84 11.01 8.33
C GLU A 183 28.59 11.68 6.96
N LYS A 184 29.01 12.94 6.81
CA LYS A 184 28.94 13.64 5.53
C LYS A 184 30.15 13.25 4.66
N LEU A 185 29.89 12.52 3.59
CA LEU A 185 30.92 12.17 2.61
C LEU A 185 31.33 13.40 1.78
N SER A 186 32.62 13.49 1.47
CA SER A 186 33.17 14.43 0.47
C SER A 186 33.02 13.84 -0.94
N ASP A 187 32.76 14.70 -1.93
CA ASP A 187 32.42 14.36 -3.33
C ASP A 187 33.51 13.56 -4.10
N THR A 188 34.61 13.15 -3.46
CA THR A 188 35.76 12.49 -4.10
C THR A 188 35.79 10.97 -3.96
N SER A 189 34.87 10.35 -3.23
CA SER A 189 34.78 8.88 -3.20
C SER A 189 33.75 8.38 -4.22
N LYS A 190 34.24 7.86 -5.36
CA LYS A 190 33.40 6.98 -6.18
C LYS A 190 32.98 5.81 -5.30
N PRO A 191 31.68 5.45 -5.20
CA PRO A 191 31.31 4.22 -4.54
C PRO A 191 32.02 3.09 -5.26
N GLU A 192 32.85 2.33 -4.54
CA GLU A 192 33.33 1.05 -5.06
C GLU A 192 32.09 0.21 -5.34
N ASN A 193 31.81 0.02 -6.63
CA ASN A 193 30.70 -0.79 -7.08
C ASN A 193 31.08 -2.25 -6.82
N LYS A 194 30.96 -2.69 -5.57
CA LYS A 194 31.10 -4.09 -5.21
C LYS A 194 29.78 -4.74 -5.60
N PRO A 195 29.75 -5.63 -6.62
CA PRO A 195 28.55 -6.40 -6.92
C PRO A 195 28.32 -7.35 -5.73
N GLY A 196 27.53 -6.89 -4.77
CA GLY A 196 27.24 -7.63 -3.55
C GLY A 196 25.74 -7.56 -3.29
N CYS A 197 25.10 -8.71 -3.28
CA CYS A 197 23.82 -8.89 -2.62
C CYS A 197 24.12 -9.26 -1.17
N VAL A 198 23.35 -8.68 -0.25
CA VAL A 198 23.29 -9.12 1.16
C VAL A 198 22.27 -10.25 1.24
#